data_AF-A0A2E3FMR3-F1
#
_entry.id   AF-A0A2E3FMR3-F1
#
_cell.length_a   1.000
_cell.length_b   1.000
_cell.length_c   1.000
_cell.angle_alpha   90.00
_cell.angle_beta   90.00
_cell.angle_gamma   90.00
#
_symmetry.space_group_name_H-M   'P 1'
#
loop_
_entity.id
_entity.type
_entity.pdbx_description
1 polymer ?
#
loop_
_entity_poly.entity_id
_entity_poly.type
_entity_poly.pdbx_seq_one_letter_code
_entity_poly.pdbx_strand_id
1 'polypeptide(L)'
;MKKKRTKRNKIDVAFLNDVPKIIKERGKTYGDIKKNHQDIAKGWEVILDKDKIEPYQVAMCLDWLKTVRLIETPDHLDSLKDKVGYVITHKNCLDDKDT
;
A
#
# COMPACT_ATOMS: atom_id res chain seq x y z
N MET A 1 -12.73 45.82 -5.33
CA MET A 1 -11.95 44.57 -5.07
C MET A 1 -12.86 43.35 -5.22
N LYS A 2 -12.66 42.52 -6.26
CA LYS A 2 -13.38 41.23 -6.41
C LYS A 2 -12.53 40.13 -5.78
N LYS A 3 -12.99 39.53 -4.68
CA LYS A 3 -12.37 38.33 -4.07
C LYS A 3 -12.38 37.21 -5.12
N LYS A 4 -11.21 36.84 -5.67
CA LYS A 4 -11.05 35.66 -6.52
C LYS A 4 -11.39 34.44 -5.66
N ARG A 5 -12.55 33.85 -5.89
CA ARG A 5 -13.00 32.62 -5.25
C ARG A 5 -12.11 31.49 -5.77
N THR A 6 -11.09 31.10 -5.01
CA THR A 6 -10.21 29.98 -5.34
C THR A 6 -11.08 28.75 -5.58
N LYS A 7 -11.08 28.20 -6.79
CA LYS A 7 -11.75 26.92 -7.09
C LYS A 7 -11.14 25.88 -6.16
N ARG A 8 -11.90 25.40 -5.17
CA ARG A 8 -11.50 24.21 -4.39
C ARG A 8 -11.41 23.07 -5.39
N ASN A 9 -10.20 22.56 -5.63
CA ASN A 9 -10.03 21.31 -6.35
C ASN A 9 -10.83 20.24 -5.59
N LYS A 10 -11.83 19.66 -6.23
CA LYS A 10 -12.53 18.50 -5.68
C LYS A 10 -11.51 17.37 -5.59
N ILE A 11 -11.40 16.76 -4.42
CA ILE A 11 -10.70 15.48 -4.26
C ILE A 11 -11.44 14.48 -5.15
N ASP A 12 -10.72 13.81 -6.04
CA ASP A 12 -11.28 12.69 -6.80
C ASP A 12 -11.39 11.45 -5.90
N VAL A 13 -12.45 11.43 -5.10
CA VAL A 13 -12.76 10.30 -4.22
C VAL A 13 -13.16 9.05 -5.02
N ALA A 14 -13.63 9.21 -6.25
CA ALA A 14 -14.10 8.09 -7.07
C ALA A 14 -12.95 7.18 -7.47
N PHE A 15 -11.75 7.74 -7.65
CA PHE A 15 -10.53 7.00 -7.92
C PHE A 15 -10.26 5.85 -6.92
N LEU A 16 -10.60 6.04 -5.64
CA LEU A 16 -10.30 5.06 -4.58
C LEU A 16 -11.43 4.06 -4.29
N ASN A 17 -12.59 4.20 -4.92
CA ASN A 17 -13.78 3.41 -4.59
C ASN A 17 -13.54 1.89 -4.71
N ASP A 18 -12.70 1.47 -5.65
CA ASP A 18 -12.44 0.05 -5.88
C ASP A 18 -11.35 -0.53 -4.97
N VAL A 19 -10.52 0.31 -4.33
CA VAL A 19 -9.37 -0.16 -3.55
C VAL A 19 -9.79 -1.10 -2.42
N PRO A 20 -10.81 -0.78 -1.59
CA PRO A 20 -11.28 -1.70 -0.55
C PRO A 20 -11.79 -3.03 -1.13
N LYS A 21 -12.45 -2.99 -2.29
CA LYS A 21 -12.95 -4.20 -2.97
C LYS A 21 -11.79 -5.07 -3.44
N ILE A 22 -10.78 -4.49 -4.08
CA ILE A 22 -9.58 -5.19 -4.55
C ILE A 22 -8.85 -5.85 -3.38
N ILE A 23 -8.64 -5.13 -2.27
CA ILE A 23 -7.99 -5.69 -1.08
C ILE A 23 -8.79 -6.90 -0.55
N LYS A 24 -10.12 -6.75 -0.45
CA LYS A 24 -10.99 -7.84 0.03
C LYS A 24 -10.97 -9.05 -0.89
N GLU A 25 -11.00 -8.86 -2.20
CA GLU A 25 -10.93 -9.94 -3.19
C GLU A 25 -9.57 -10.64 -3.13
N ARG A 26 -8.48 -9.88 -3.08
CA ARG A 26 -7.13 -10.44 -2.91
C ARG A 26 -6.99 -11.22 -1.61
N GLY A 27 -7.60 -10.76 -0.51
CA GLY A 27 -7.61 -11.50 0.75
C GLY A 27 -8.35 -12.85 0.67
N LYS A 28 -9.40 -12.95 -0.17
CA LYS A 28 -10.06 -14.24 -0.42
C LYS A 28 -9.19 -15.20 -1.24
N THR A 29 -8.40 -14.67 -2.17
CA THR A 29 -7.56 -15.48 -3.07
C THR A 29 -6.23 -15.88 -2.42
N TYR A 30 -5.57 -14.95 -1.75
CA TYR A 30 -4.20 -15.12 -1.25
C TYR A 30 -4.14 -15.30 0.27
N GLY A 31 -5.27 -15.29 0.96
CA GLY A 31 -5.35 -15.41 2.41
C GLY A 31 -5.05 -14.10 3.14
N ASP A 32 -4.79 -14.23 4.44
CA ASP A 32 -4.63 -13.08 5.33
C ASP A 32 -3.44 -12.20 4.94
N ILE A 33 -3.71 -10.90 4.78
CA ILE A 33 -2.71 -9.96 4.27
C ILE A 33 -1.53 -9.78 5.23
N LYS A 34 -1.78 -9.82 6.54
CA LYS A 34 -0.74 -9.69 7.56
C LYS A 34 0.15 -10.92 7.57
N LYS A 35 -0.46 -12.11 7.57
CA LYS A 35 0.29 -13.38 7.49
C LYS A 35 1.18 -13.43 6.26
N ASN A 36 0.67 -13.00 5.11
CA ASN A 36 1.46 -12.92 3.88
C ASN A 36 2.68 -11.99 4.04
N HIS A 37 2.52 -10.82 4.65
CA HIS A 37 3.65 -9.90 4.87
C HIS A 37 4.63 -10.40 5.95
N GLN A 38 4.15 -11.14 6.95
CA GLN A 38 5.00 -11.84 7.92
C GLN A 38 5.84 -12.94 7.25
N ASP A 39 5.26 -13.69 6.33
CA ASP A 39 5.97 -14.75 5.62
C ASP A 39 7.00 -14.19 4.63
N ILE A 40 6.67 -13.10 3.94
CA ILE A 40 7.62 -12.38 3.10
C ILE A 40 8.77 -11.84 3.95
N ALA A 41 8.48 -11.24 5.11
CA ALA A 41 9.50 -10.72 6.01
C ALA A 41 10.49 -11.81 6.43
N LYS A 42 9.98 -12.97 6.90
CA LYS A 42 10.80 -14.14 7.23
C LYS A 42 11.61 -14.66 6.04
N GLY A 43 11.00 -14.69 4.86
CA GLY A 43 11.70 -15.08 3.63
C GLY A 43 12.87 -14.13 3.34
N TRP A 44 12.66 -12.83 3.48
CA TRP A 44 13.70 -11.82 3.26
C TRP A 44 14.79 -11.84 4.32
N GLU A 45 14.47 -12.12 5.59
CA GLU A 45 15.47 -12.35 6.65
C GLU A 45 16.47 -13.43 6.24
N VAL A 46 15.95 -14.56 5.73
CA VAL A 46 16.77 -15.68 5.24
C VAL A 46 17.56 -15.31 3.99
N ILE A 47 16.90 -14.71 2.98
CA ILE A 47 17.52 -14.42 1.68
C ILE A 47 18.60 -13.35 1.78
N LEU A 48 18.39 -12.33 2.62
CA LEU A 48 19.24 -11.15 2.72
C LEU A 48 20.21 -11.19 3.91
N ASP A 49 20.23 -12.30 4.65
CA ASP A 49 21.01 -12.47 5.88
C ASP A 49 20.78 -11.30 6.86
N LYS A 50 19.50 -11.12 7.24
CA LYS A 50 19.05 -10.07 8.16
C LYS A 50 18.39 -10.68 9.38
N ASP A 51 18.76 -10.19 10.55
CA ASP A 51 18.25 -10.69 11.84
C ASP A 51 16.75 -10.49 12.03
N LYS A 52 16.21 -9.36 11.54
CA LYS A 52 14.79 -9.05 11.67
C LYS A 52 14.29 -8.11 10.57
N ILE A 53 13.17 -8.47 9.97
CA ILE A 53 12.36 -7.64 9.09
C ILE A 53 10.93 -7.68 9.61
N GLU A 54 10.33 -6.51 9.79
CA GLU A 54 8.97 -6.38 10.27
C GLU A 54 7.98 -6.36 9.09
N PRO A 55 6.76 -6.91 9.23
CA PRO A 55 5.79 -6.96 8.12
C PRO A 55 5.44 -5.59 7.52
N TYR A 56 5.40 -4.54 8.34
CA TYR A 56 5.15 -3.18 7.85
C TYR A 56 6.29 -2.66 6.97
N GLN A 57 7.53 -3.14 7.16
CA GLN A 57 8.67 -2.80 6.31
C GLN A 57 8.52 -3.44 4.94
N VAL A 58 8.01 -4.68 4.86
CA VAL A 58 7.66 -5.31 3.58
C VAL A 58 6.63 -4.46 2.83
N ALA A 59 5.57 -4.00 3.51
CA ALA A 59 4.57 -3.14 2.89
C ALA A 59 5.18 -1.83 2.34
N MET A 60 6.11 -1.21 3.06
CA MET A 60 6.85 -0.02 2.58
C MET A 60 7.70 -0.32 1.35
N CYS A 61 8.41 -1.45 1.33
CA CYS A 61 9.22 -1.85 0.18
C CYS A 61 8.36 -2.10 -1.06
N LEU A 62 7.18 -2.71 -0.91
CA LEU A 62 6.26 -2.94 -2.02
C LEU A 62 5.57 -1.65 -2.49
N ASP A 63 5.28 -0.70 -1.59
CA ASP A 63 4.86 0.66 -1.97
C ASP A 63 5.94 1.39 -2.78
N TRP A 64 7.21 1.25 -2.38
CA TRP A 64 8.34 1.80 -3.12
C TRP A 64 8.45 1.19 -4.52
N LEU A 65 8.27 -0.12 -4.67
CA LEU A 65 8.25 -0.80 -5.97
C LEU A 65 7.21 -0.16 -6.92
N LYS A 66 6.03 0.17 -6.42
CA LYS A 66 5.00 0.87 -7.22
C LYS A 66 5.39 2.31 -7.54
N THR A 67 6.07 2.98 -6.62
CA THR A 67 6.62 4.33 -6.84
C THR A 67 7.64 4.32 -7.98
N VAL A 68 8.56 3.35 -8.00
CA VAL A 68 9.55 3.21 -9.08
C VAL A 68 8.85 3.01 -10.42
N ARG A 69 7.79 2.20 -10.50
CA ARG A 69 7.01 2.04 -11.74
C ARG A 69 6.39 3.34 -12.24
N LEU A 70 5.94 4.20 -11.34
CA LEU A 70 5.34 5.50 -11.68
C LEU A 70 6.37 6.53 -12.19
N ILE A 71 7.68 6.31 -11.98
CA ILE A 71 8.72 7.16 -12.59
C ILE A 71 8.64 7.04 -14.12
N GLU A 72 8.51 5.82 -14.63
CA GLU A 72 8.41 5.54 -16.07
C GLU A 72 6.99 5.74 -16.62
N THR A 73 5.95 5.45 -15.82
CA THR A 73 4.55 5.55 -16.24
C THR A 73 3.70 6.30 -15.21
N PRO A 74 3.77 7.65 -15.17
CA PRO A 74 3.18 8.45 -14.09
C PRO A 74 1.65 8.37 -13.96
N ASP A 75 0.94 8.00 -15.02
CA ASP A 75 -0.52 7.89 -15.08
C ASP A 75 -1.04 6.46 -14.93
N HIS A 76 -0.18 5.51 -14.52
CA HIS A 76 -0.57 4.12 -14.31
C HIS A 76 -1.47 3.95 -13.06
N LEU A 77 -2.79 4.04 -13.29
CA LEU A 77 -3.82 4.06 -12.25
C LEU A 77 -3.78 2.85 -11.29
N ASP A 78 -3.47 1.66 -11.80
CA ASP A 78 -3.37 0.46 -10.97
C ASP A 78 -2.20 0.56 -9.96
N SER A 79 -1.07 1.16 -10.36
CA SER A 79 0.04 1.38 -9.42
C SER A 79 -0.29 2.42 -8.36
N LEU A 80 -1.03 3.48 -8.71
CA LEU A 80 -1.54 4.43 -7.73
C LEU A 80 -2.51 3.76 -6.74
N LYS A 81 -3.40 2.88 -7.21
CA LYS A 81 -4.30 2.08 -6.35
C LYS A 81 -3.53 1.11 -5.45
N ASP A 82 -2.55 0.40 -6.00
CA ASP A 82 -1.68 -0.52 -5.25
C ASP A 82 -0.91 0.21 -4.14
N LYS A 83 -0.40 1.43 -4.38
CA LYS A 83 0.24 2.25 -3.33
C LYS A 83 -0.69 2.44 -2.13
N VAL A 84 -1.94 2.83 -2.37
CA VAL A 84 -2.95 2.98 -1.29
C VAL A 84 -3.22 1.64 -0.60
N GLY A 85 -3.27 0.54 -1.37
CA GLY A 85 -3.36 -0.81 -0.81
C GLY A 85 -2.23 -1.15 0.14
N TYR A 86 -0.98 -0.85 -0.22
CA TYR A 86 0.18 -1.08 0.65
C TYR A 86 0.22 -0.13 1.85
N VAL A 87 -0.26 1.11 1.73
CA VAL A 87 -0.41 2.02 2.88
C VAL A 87 -1.41 1.47 3.90
N ILE A 88 -2.56 0.95 3.45
CA ILE A 88 -3.54 0.28 4.33
C ILE A 88 -2.92 -0.96 4.97
N THR A 89 -2.18 -1.74 4.18
CA THR A 89 -1.50 -2.95 4.66
C THR A 89 -0.46 -2.63 5.73
N HIS A 90 0.33 -1.58 5.52
CA HIS A 90 1.30 -1.08 6.49
C HIS A 90 0.63 -0.74 7.82
N LYS A 91 -0.48 0.00 7.79
CA LYS A 91 -1.27 0.32 9.00
C LYS A 91 -1.71 -0.97 9.71
N ASN A 92 -2.31 -1.90 8.97
CA ASN A 92 -2.77 -3.18 9.55
C ASN A 92 -1.62 -4.01 10.14
N CYS A 93 -0.41 -3.89 9.61
CA CYS A 93 0.78 -4.55 10.15
C CYS A 93 1.32 -3.89 11.43
N LEU A 94 0.95 -2.63 11.71
CA LEU A 94 1.33 -1.90 12.92
C LEU A 94 0.34 -2.11 14.07
N ASP A 95 -0.96 -2.16 13.79
CA ASP A 95 -2.03 -2.19 14.81
C ASP A 95 -1.94 -3.40 15.77
N ASP A 96 -1.22 -4.46 15.40
CA ASP A 96 -1.04 -5.68 16.20
C ASP A 96 0.31 -5.75 16.93
N LYS A 97 1.05 -4.63 17.06
CA LYS A 97 2.20 -4.54 17.97
C LYS A 97 1.80 -4.31 19.44
N ASP A 98 0.51 -4.09 19.69
CA ASP A 98 -0.06 -3.71 21.00
C ASP A 98 -1.03 -4.75 21.61
N THR A 99 -1.00 -6.02 21.18
CA THR A 99 -1.73 -7.15 21.81
C THR A 99 -0.85 -8.34 22.10
#